data_AF-A0A2J6TDC4-F1
#
_entry.id   AF-A0A2J6TDC4-F1
#
_cell.length_a   1.000
_cell.length_b   1.000
_cell.length_c   1.000
_cell.angle_alpha   90.00
_cell.angle_beta   90.00
_cell.angle_gamma   90.00
#
_symmetry.space_group_name_H-M   'P 1'
#
loop_
_entity.id
_entity.type
_entity.pdbx_description
1 polymer ?
#
loop_
_entity_poly.entity_id
_entity_poly.type
_entity_poly.pdbx_seq_one_letter_code
_entity_poly.pdbx_strand_id
1 'polypeptide(L)'
;MKLFSIITAALLPVAAMSTPLNAVRDFDAEAASKALLAKTASNPHAVRDLDAEAAGLVKKATQYCDIVNVATEVDCWWLPKHGGNGNHKVTSLAGTRNNVEFTCYTNCEDVNGNTSWDWAVNHGCYVPGYYTDATCSRAALGGCSWASYDRSFGGCA
;
A
#
# COMPACT_ATOMS: atom_id res chain seq x y z
N MET A 1 58.02 -18.65 2.90
CA MET A 1 58.64 -18.36 4.21
C MET A 1 58.42 -16.87 4.45
N LYS A 2 57.54 -16.44 5.37
CA LYS A 2 57.87 -15.90 6.71
C LYS A 2 59.17 -15.06 6.68
N LEU A 3 59.21 -13.78 7.04
CA LEU A 3 59.06 -13.27 8.41
C LEU A 3 58.87 -11.74 8.50
N PHE A 4 58.38 -11.36 9.67
CA PHE A 4 57.85 -10.09 10.18
C PHE A 4 58.84 -8.92 10.39
N SER A 5 58.25 -7.72 10.35
CA SER A 5 58.36 -6.56 11.26
C SER A 5 59.65 -6.27 12.02
N ILE A 6 60.14 -5.03 11.92
CA ILE A 6 60.64 -4.26 13.08
C ILE A 6 60.22 -2.78 12.96
N ILE A 7 59.57 -2.31 14.03
CA ILE A 7 59.15 -0.94 14.35
C ILE A 7 60.38 -0.14 14.80
N THR A 8 60.51 1.13 14.37
CA THR A 8 61.32 2.09 15.13
C THR A 8 60.71 3.48 15.04
N ALA A 9 60.40 4.03 16.21
CA ALA A 9 59.79 5.32 16.46
C ALA A 9 60.86 6.40 16.75
N ALA A 10 60.62 7.63 16.31
CA ALA A 10 61.17 8.89 16.85
C ALA A 10 60.33 10.07 16.28
N LEU A 11 59.37 10.65 17.02
CA LEU A 11 59.49 11.82 17.94
C LEU A 11 59.79 13.16 17.19
N LEU A 12 58.75 13.94 16.83
CA LEU A 12 58.22 15.20 17.46
C LEU A 12 58.59 16.46 16.62
N PRO A 13 57.89 17.63 16.67
CA PRO A 13 56.94 18.10 17.67
C PRO A 13 55.56 18.61 17.17
N VAL A 14 54.69 18.75 18.18
CA VAL A 14 53.34 19.32 18.22
C VAL A 14 53.30 20.75 17.67
N ALA A 15 52.47 20.97 16.65
CA ALA A 15 51.90 22.28 16.35
C ALA A 15 50.38 22.18 16.52
N ALA A 16 49.92 22.69 17.65
CA ALA A 16 48.52 22.93 17.95
C ALA A 16 47.98 23.96 16.94
N MET A 17 47.00 23.55 16.14
CA MET A 17 46.04 24.46 15.54
C MET A 17 44.66 24.05 16.04
N SER A 18 44.28 24.73 17.12
CA SER A 18 42.94 24.78 17.66
C SER A 18 41.95 25.30 16.62
N THR A 19 41.04 24.44 16.17
CA THR A 19 39.71 24.89 15.72
C THR A 19 38.66 24.10 16.50
N PRO A 20 37.74 24.76 17.20
CA PRO A 20 36.81 24.10 18.09
C PRO A 20 35.80 23.29 17.28
N LEU A 21 35.84 21.97 17.51
CA LEU A 21 34.68 21.11 17.38
C LEU A 21 33.74 21.45 18.53
N ASN A 22 32.74 22.32 18.31
CA ASN A 22 31.41 22.26 18.95
C ASN A 22 30.49 23.42 18.51
N ALA A 23 29.21 23.07 18.41
CA ALA A 23 28.03 23.87 18.02
C ALA A 23 28.02 24.25 16.52
N VAL A 24 27.12 23.73 15.69
CA VAL A 24 25.67 23.73 15.86
C VAL A 24 25.08 22.46 15.22
N ARG A 25 24.76 21.46 16.06
CA ARG A 25 23.71 20.49 15.76
C ARG A 25 22.46 21.01 16.46
N ASP A 26 21.83 22.00 15.85
CA ASP A 26 20.43 22.34 16.07
C ASP A 26 19.85 22.62 14.68
N PHE A 27 19.66 21.56 13.90
CA PHE A 27 18.45 21.52 13.11
C PHE A 27 17.36 21.32 14.14
N ASP A 28 16.76 22.44 14.55
CA ASP A 28 15.54 22.50 15.34
C ASP A 28 14.52 21.54 14.71
N ALA A 29 14.51 20.29 15.18
CA ALA A 29 13.50 19.30 14.83
C ALA A 29 12.11 19.84 15.23
N GLU A 30 12.08 20.74 16.20
CA GLU A 30 10.92 21.53 16.59
C GLU A 30 10.53 22.57 15.53
N ALA A 31 11.47 23.31 14.93
CA ALA A 31 11.16 24.26 13.86
C ALA A 31 10.75 23.54 12.58
N ALA A 32 11.36 22.39 12.27
CA ALA A 32 10.97 21.54 11.15
C ALA A 32 9.57 20.92 11.37
N SER A 33 9.27 20.44 12.57
CA SER A 33 7.93 19.90 12.91
C SER A 33 6.87 20.99 12.95
N LYS A 34 7.20 22.20 13.44
CA LYS A 34 6.30 23.35 13.49
C LYS A 34 6.06 23.96 12.10
N ALA A 35 7.06 23.94 11.22
CA ALA A 35 6.91 24.30 9.81
C ALA A 35 6.09 23.27 9.04
N LEU A 36 6.26 21.97 9.34
CA LEU A 36 5.42 20.90 8.80
C LEU A 36 3.98 21.05 9.30
N LEU A 37 3.77 21.26 10.60
CA LEU A 37 2.44 21.49 11.19
C LEU A 37 1.76 22.73 10.59
N ALA A 38 2.49 23.83 10.41
CA ALA A 38 1.96 25.04 9.79
C ALA A 38 1.60 24.84 8.30
N LYS A 39 2.38 24.01 7.59
CA LYS A 39 2.13 23.65 6.18
C LYS A 39 1.00 22.62 6.03
N THR A 40 0.77 21.79 7.04
CA THR A 40 -0.33 20.80 7.09
C THR A 40 -1.63 21.44 7.61
N ALA A 41 -1.54 22.44 8.50
CA ALA A 41 -2.70 23.16 9.06
C ALA A 41 -3.49 23.98 8.02
N SER A 42 -2.89 24.32 6.88
CA SER A 42 -3.62 24.92 5.75
C SER A 42 -4.51 23.92 4.99
N ASN A 43 -4.42 22.63 5.29
CA ASN A 43 -5.29 21.60 4.73
C ASN A 43 -5.87 20.71 5.85
N PRO A 44 -7.08 21.01 6.35
CA PRO A 44 -7.70 20.26 7.45
C PRO A 44 -7.93 18.76 7.15
N HIS A 45 -7.86 18.33 5.88
CA HIS A 45 -7.90 16.92 5.52
C HIS A 45 -6.57 16.19 5.85
N ALA A 46 -5.44 16.85 5.65
CA ALA A 46 -4.13 16.25 5.89
C ALA A 46 -3.86 16.01 7.39
N VAL A 47 -4.43 16.83 8.29
CA VAL A 47 -4.36 16.62 9.74
C VAL A 47 -5.16 15.39 10.16
N ARG A 48 -6.36 15.21 9.59
CA ARG A 48 -7.22 14.05 9.88
C ARG A 48 -6.63 12.73 9.39
N ASP A 49 -5.95 12.76 8.25
CA ASP A 49 -5.28 11.58 7.69
C ASP A 49 -4.09 11.15 8.57
N LEU A 50 -3.31 12.10 9.11
CA LEU A 50 -2.22 11.80 10.05
C LEU A 50 -2.73 11.20 11.37
N ASP A 51 -3.83 11.73 11.91
CA ASP A 51 -4.45 11.19 13.13
C ASP A 51 -5.01 9.78 12.90
N ALA A 52 -5.55 9.51 11.70
CA ALA A 52 -6.01 8.18 11.31
C ALA A 52 -4.84 7.19 11.16
N GLU A 53 -3.76 7.59 10.50
CA GLU A 53 -2.54 6.78 10.36
C GLU A 53 -1.90 6.50 11.72
N ALA A 54 -1.86 7.47 12.64
CA ALA A 54 -1.40 7.30 14.02
C ALA A 54 -2.29 6.34 14.84
N ALA A 55 -3.58 6.25 14.51
CA ALA A 55 -4.52 5.27 15.07
C ALA A 55 -4.43 3.89 14.40
N GLY A 56 -3.47 3.68 13.49
CA GLY A 56 -3.30 2.41 12.76
C GLY A 56 -4.31 2.22 11.62
N LEU A 57 -5.09 3.25 11.29
CA LEU A 57 -5.96 3.24 10.13
C LEU A 57 -5.11 3.59 8.91
N VAL A 58 -4.66 2.55 8.20
CA VAL A 58 -3.98 2.73 6.92
C VAL A 58 -5.01 3.21 5.90
N LYS A 59 -4.69 4.29 5.17
CA LYS A 59 -5.49 4.75 4.03
C LYS A 59 -5.84 3.56 3.15
N LYS A 60 -7.13 3.30 2.92
CA LYS A 60 -7.56 2.32 1.91
C LYS A 60 -6.90 2.73 0.61
N ALA A 61 -6.03 1.88 0.11
CA ALA A 61 -5.20 2.21 -1.02
C ALA A 61 -6.05 1.99 -2.27
N THR A 62 -6.81 3.02 -2.64
CA THR A 62 -7.45 3.11 -3.95
C THR A 62 -6.40 2.84 -5.02
N GLN A 63 -6.56 1.74 -5.75
CA GLN A 63 -5.76 1.40 -6.90
C GLN A 63 -6.61 1.55 -8.16
N TYR A 64 -5.93 1.94 -9.23
CA TYR A 64 -6.49 2.03 -10.56
C TYR A 64 -5.81 0.96 -11.40
N CYS A 65 -6.57 -0.06 -11.79
CA CYS A 65 -6.02 -1.30 -12.34
C CYS A 65 -6.65 -1.64 -13.68
N ASP A 66 -5.85 -2.27 -14.53
CA ASP A 66 -6.33 -2.75 -15.81
C ASP A 66 -7.04 -4.10 -15.68
N ILE A 67 -8.04 -4.31 -16.54
CA ILE A 67 -8.69 -5.61 -16.69
C ILE A 67 -7.94 -6.41 -17.76
N VAL A 68 -7.29 -7.47 -17.32
CA VAL A 68 -6.39 -8.33 -18.10
C VAL A 68 -6.95 -9.76 -18.21
N ASN A 69 -6.29 -10.60 -19.00
CA ASN A 69 -6.62 -12.03 -19.14
C ASN A 69 -8.05 -12.34 -19.63
N VAL A 70 -8.69 -11.39 -20.32
CA VAL A 70 -10.00 -11.57 -20.96
C VAL A 70 -9.90 -11.34 -22.47
N ALA A 71 -10.77 -12.03 -23.23
CA ALA A 71 -10.91 -11.76 -24.65
C ALA A 71 -11.71 -10.48 -24.92
N THR A 72 -12.75 -10.22 -24.13
CA THR A 72 -13.64 -9.07 -24.27
C THR A 72 -13.99 -8.43 -22.93
N GLU A 73 -14.49 -9.21 -21.98
CA GLU A 73 -14.98 -8.71 -20.70
C GLU A 73 -14.80 -9.73 -19.57
N VAL A 74 -14.81 -9.24 -18.33
CA VAL A 74 -14.92 -10.02 -17.09
C VAL A 74 -16.25 -9.69 -16.41
N ASP A 75 -16.89 -10.70 -15.85
CA ASP A 75 -18.09 -10.50 -15.03
C ASP A 75 -17.71 -9.97 -13.64
N CYS A 76 -18.44 -8.95 -13.17
CA CYS A 76 -18.33 -8.37 -11.85
C CYS A 76 -19.53 -8.82 -10.98
N TRP A 77 -19.24 -9.42 -9.84
CA TRP A 77 -20.20 -10.18 -9.04
C TRP A 77 -20.56 -9.48 -7.72
N TRP A 78 -21.80 -9.59 -7.28
CA TRP A 78 -22.23 -8.94 -6.05
C TRP A 78 -21.49 -9.49 -4.81
N LEU A 79 -21.33 -10.81 -4.73
CA LEU A 79 -20.50 -11.49 -3.74
C LEU A 79 -19.23 -12.05 -4.40
N PRO A 80 -18.13 -12.26 -3.66
CA PRO A 80 -16.81 -12.58 -4.23
C PRO A 80 -16.68 -14.03 -4.75
N LYS A 81 -17.69 -14.57 -5.42
CA LYS A 81 -17.69 -15.91 -6.03
C LYS A 81 -18.59 -15.93 -7.27
N HIS A 82 -18.48 -16.95 -8.10
CA HIS A 82 -19.40 -17.19 -9.19
C HIS A 82 -20.68 -17.87 -8.68
N GLY A 83 -21.83 -17.24 -8.93
CA GLY A 83 -23.15 -17.79 -8.59
C GLY A 83 -23.35 -18.10 -7.10
N GLY A 84 -24.33 -18.97 -6.81
CA GLY A 84 -24.73 -19.34 -5.44
C GLY A 84 -25.99 -18.61 -4.94
N ASN A 85 -26.41 -18.92 -3.72
CA ASN A 85 -27.69 -18.45 -3.19
C ASN A 85 -27.68 -16.92 -2.99
N GLY A 86 -28.51 -16.20 -3.77
CA GLY A 86 -28.62 -14.73 -3.72
C GLY A 86 -27.53 -13.97 -4.48
N ASN A 87 -26.45 -14.63 -4.92
CA ASN A 87 -25.39 -13.99 -5.68
C ASN A 87 -25.75 -13.88 -7.17
N HIS A 88 -25.31 -12.79 -7.81
CA HIS A 88 -25.60 -12.51 -9.20
C HIS A 88 -24.51 -11.64 -9.81
N LYS A 89 -24.44 -11.68 -11.14
CA LYS A 89 -23.65 -10.72 -11.91
C LYS A 89 -24.29 -9.33 -11.79
N VAL A 90 -23.50 -8.35 -11.37
CA VAL A 90 -23.90 -6.93 -11.31
C VAL A 90 -23.69 -6.28 -12.67
N THR A 91 -22.53 -6.49 -13.30
CA THR A 91 -22.19 -5.95 -14.62
C THR A 91 -21.05 -6.74 -15.26
N SER A 92 -20.72 -6.44 -16.52
CA SER A 92 -19.48 -6.88 -17.17
C SER A 92 -18.54 -5.68 -17.32
N LEU A 93 -17.24 -5.88 -17.08
CA LEU A 93 -16.20 -4.88 -17.31
C LEU A 93 -15.37 -5.30 -18.52
N ALA A 94 -15.28 -4.42 -19.51
CA ALA A 94 -14.47 -4.68 -20.68
C ALA A 94 -12.98 -4.82 -20.30
N GLY A 95 -12.27 -5.71 -20.99
CA GLY A 95 -10.81 -5.77 -21.00
C GLY A 95 -10.27 -4.45 -21.49
N THR A 96 -9.64 -3.69 -20.61
CA THR A 96 -9.32 -2.29 -20.87
C THR A 96 -8.00 -1.90 -20.20
N ARG A 97 -7.34 -0.89 -20.77
CA ARG A 97 -6.31 -0.09 -20.07
C ARG A 97 -6.91 1.06 -19.26
N ASN A 98 -8.19 0.94 -18.89
CA ASN A 98 -9.00 2.06 -18.44
C ASN A 98 -8.99 2.22 -16.92
N ASN A 99 -8.02 1.63 -16.20
CA ASN A 99 -7.78 1.98 -14.81
C ASN A 99 -9.06 1.89 -13.96
N VAL A 100 -9.68 0.71 -13.89
CA VAL A 100 -10.85 0.50 -13.05
C VAL A 100 -10.45 0.73 -11.59
N GLU A 101 -11.28 1.45 -10.85
CA GLU A 101 -10.99 1.79 -9.45
C GLU A 101 -11.35 0.65 -8.51
N PHE A 102 -10.34 0.15 -7.80
CA PHE A 102 -10.44 -0.88 -6.77
C PHE A 102 -9.96 -0.35 -5.44
N THR A 103 -10.55 -0.81 -4.33
CA THR A 103 -10.26 -0.23 -3.00
C THR A 103 -9.89 -1.23 -1.92
N CYS A 104 -10.15 -2.52 -2.15
CA CYS A 104 -9.77 -3.61 -1.26
C CYS A 104 -9.93 -4.95 -1.97
N TYR A 105 -9.40 -6.01 -1.36
CA TYR A 105 -9.61 -7.39 -1.79
C TYR A 105 -10.18 -8.26 -0.66
N THR A 106 -10.77 -9.39 -1.03
CA THR A 106 -11.09 -10.49 -0.11
C THR A 106 -10.66 -11.82 -0.73
N ASN A 107 -10.41 -12.84 0.09
CA ASN A 107 -10.16 -14.19 -0.41
C ASN A 107 -11.47 -14.96 -0.51
N CYS A 108 -11.67 -15.71 -1.60
CA CYS A 108 -12.87 -16.50 -1.80
C CYS A 108 -12.61 -17.65 -2.78
N GLU A 109 -13.46 -17.81 -3.80
CA GLU A 109 -13.34 -18.87 -4.81
C GLU A 109 -12.01 -18.75 -5.56
N ASP A 110 -11.36 -19.90 -5.80
CA ASP A 110 -10.15 -19.93 -6.62
C ASP A 110 -10.51 -19.79 -8.10
N VAL A 111 -9.94 -18.78 -8.74
CA VAL A 111 -10.06 -18.54 -10.18
C VAL A 111 -8.67 -18.62 -10.78
N ASN A 112 -8.38 -19.73 -11.46
CA ASN A 112 -7.11 -19.99 -12.12
C ASN A 112 -5.88 -19.83 -11.20
N GLY A 113 -5.98 -20.34 -9.96
CA GLY A 113 -4.90 -20.28 -8.96
C GLY A 113 -4.80 -18.95 -8.20
N ASN A 114 -5.76 -18.03 -8.39
CA ASN A 114 -5.87 -16.81 -7.61
C ASN A 114 -7.20 -16.79 -6.85
N THR A 115 -7.11 -16.70 -5.51
CA THR A 115 -8.27 -16.64 -4.61
C THR A 115 -8.70 -15.21 -4.27
N SER A 116 -7.96 -14.19 -4.75
CA SER A 116 -8.32 -12.79 -4.53
C SER A 116 -9.55 -12.42 -5.33
N TRP A 117 -10.42 -11.63 -4.72
CA TRP A 117 -11.56 -10.97 -5.34
C TRP A 117 -11.51 -9.50 -4.95
N ASP A 118 -11.35 -8.65 -5.95
CA ASP A 118 -11.03 -7.24 -5.79
C ASP A 118 -12.31 -6.41 -5.94
N TRP A 119 -12.55 -5.49 -5.00
CA TRP A 119 -13.78 -4.70 -4.94
C TRP A 119 -13.70 -3.46 -5.83
N ALA A 120 -14.47 -3.48 -6.92
CA ALA A 120 -14.60 -2.38 -7.87
C ALA A 120 -15.61 -1.35 -7.33
N VAL A 121 -15.11 -0.30 -6.68
CA VAL A 121 -15.93 0.60 -5.85
C VAL A 121 -17.03 1.32 -6.63
N ASN A 122 -16.72 1.74 -7.87
CA ASN A 122 -17.67 2.46 -8.72
C ASN A 122 -18.75 1.55 -9.34
N HIS A 123 -18.57 0.23 -9.24
CA HIS A 123 -19.52 -0.75 -9.75
C HIS A 123 -20.26 -1.50 -8.64
N GLY A 124 -19.77 -1.43 -7.40
CA GLY A 124 -20.41 -2.09 -6.26
C GLY A 124 -20.37 -3.62 -6.34
N CYS A 125 -19.28 -4.17 -6.87
CA CYS A 125 -19.13 -5.61 -7.11
C CYS A 125 -17.66 -6.04 -7.05
N TYR A 126 -17.44 -7.35 -6.99
CA TYR A 126 -16.15 -8.00 -6.98
C TYR A 126 -15.75 -8.53 -8.36
N VAL A 127 -14.48 -8.36 -8.70
CA VAL A 127 -13.85 -8.96 -9.87
C VAL A 127 -12.82 -9.99 -9.38
N PRO A 128 -12.71 -11.18 -10.00
CA PRO A 128 -11.63 -12.10 -9.63
C PRO A 128 -10.27 -11.45 -9.90
N GLY A 129 -9.37 -11.47 -8.92
CA GLY A 129 -8.05 -10.86 -9.01
C GLY A 129 -7.11 -11.53 -10.03
N TYR A 130 -7.54 -12.65 -10.64
CA TYR A 130 -6.88 -13.20 -11.82
C TYR A 130 -7.02 -12.28 -13.05
N TYR A 131 -8.08 -11.49 -13.12
CA TYR A 131 -8.38 -10.57 -14.22
C TYR A 131 -7.98 -9.12 -13.93
N THR A 132 -7.40 -8.84 -12.76
CA THR A 132 -6.81 -7.54 -12.46
C THR A 132 -5.28 -7.63 -12.63
N ASP A 133 -4.67 -6.56 -13.10
CA ASP A 133 -3.22 -6.52 -13.26
C ASP A 133 -2.48 -6.45 -11.91
N ALA A 134 -1.14 -6.44 -11.97
CA ALA A 134 -0.30 -6.44 -10.78
C ALA A 134 -0.43 -5.16 -9.91
N THR A 135 -1.01 -4.08 -10.44
CA THR A 135 -1.24 -2.85 -9.65
C THR A 135 -2.29 -3.10 -8.55
N CYS A 136 -3.21 -4.03 -8.79
CA CYS A 136 -4.23 -4.50 -7.85
C CYS A 136 -3.78 -5.68 -6.97
N SER A 137 -2.47 -5.88 -6.80
CA SER A 137 -2.01 -6.95 -5.91
C SER A 137 -2.61 -6.84 -4.51
N ARG A 138 -2.72 -7.98 -3.81
CA ARG A 138 -3.22 -8.04 -2.42
C ARG A 138 -2.48 -7.09 -1.48
N ALA A 139 -1.19 -6.87 -1.72
CA ALA A 139 -0.37 -5.93 -0.96
C ALA A 139 -0.75 -4.46 -1.25
N ALA A 140 -1.17 -4.15 -2.47
CA ALA A 140 -1.56 -2.82 -2.88
C ALA A 140 -2.99 -2.46 -2.44
N LEU A 141 -3.95 -3.40 -2.45
CA LEU A 141 -5.35 -3.12 -2.13
C LEU A 141 -5.67 -3.18 -0.63
N GLY A 142 -5.06 -4.10 0.12
CA GLY A 142 -5.46 -4.39 1.51
C GLY A 142 -6.83 -5.07 1.62
N GLY A 143 -7.12 -5.67 2.77
CA GLY A 143 -8.33 -6.48 2.97
C GLY A 143 -9.62 -5.67 3.12
N CYS A 144 -10.74 -6.15 2.56
CA CYS A 144 -12.04 -5.52 2.72
C CYS A 144 -12.56 -5.67 4.16
N SER A 145 -12.89 -4.54 4.80
CA SER A 145 -13.37 -4.51 6.19
C SER A 145 -14.74 -5.17 6.40
N TRP A 146 -15.53 -5.32 5.32
CA TRP A 146 -16.83 -5.99 5.33
C TRP A 146 -16.76 -7.44 4.83
N ALA A 147 -15.57 -7.98 4.58
CA ALA A 147 -15.42 -9.34 4.07
C ALA A 147 -16.09 -10.40 4.95
N SER A 148 -16.22 -10.19 6.27
CA SER A 148 -16.96 -11.07 7.19
C SER A 148 -18.47 -10.97 7.02
N TYR A 149 -18.98 -9.78 6.73
CA TYR A 149 -20.40 -9.53 6.47
C TYR A 149 -20.82 -10.24 5.18
N ASP A 150 -20.03 -10.13 4.11
CA ASP A 150 -20.36 -10.78 2.83
C ASP A 150 -20.46 -12.31 2.95
N ARG A 151 -19.65 -12.94 3.82
CA ARG A 151 -19.76 -14.40 4.07
C ARG A 151 -21.11 -14.78 4.66
N SER A 152 -21.71 -13.91 5.47
CA SER A 152 -23.02 -14.16 6.08
C SER A 152 -24.16 -14.19 5.05
N PHE A 153 -23.98 -13.54 3.89
CA PHE A 153 -24.92 -13.60 2.76
C PHE A 153 -24.60 -14.71 1.76
N GLY A 154 -23.67 -15.59 2.10
CA GLY A 154 -23.21 -16.65 1.21
C GLY A 154 -22.00 -16.27 0.36
N GLY A 155 -21.30 -15.16 0.64
CA GLY A 155 -19.90 -15.00 0.25
C GLY A 155 -19.03 -16.13 0.85
N CYS A 156 -17.77 -16.29 0.41
CA CYS A 156 -16.96 -17.41 0.92
C CYS A 156 -16.76 -17.35 2.43
N ALA A 157 -16.84 -18.51 3.07
CA ALA A 157 -16.57 -18.73 4.49
C ALA A 157 -15.09 -18.55 4.83
#